data_AF-A4RWE6-F1
#
_entry.id   AF-A4RWE6-F1
#
_cell.length_a   1.000
_cell.length_b   1.000
_cell.length_c   1.000
_cell.angle_alpha   90.00
_cell.angle_beta   90.00
_cell.angle_gamma   90.00
#
_symmetry.space_group_name_H-M   'P 1'
#
loop_
_entity.id
_entity.type
_entity.pdbx_description
1 polymer ?
#
loop_
_entity_poly.entity_id
_entity_poly.type
_entity_poly.pdbx_seq_one_letter_code
_entity_poly.pdbx_strand_id
1 'polypeptide(L)'
;VKAIRIKTGSLRRLFKERAMYAEEVTSGEAKVAAMKRENVDDGDIKQQENVLEESAMMVQDNATRLHDALGSLQVTVEHFE
;
A
#
# COMPACT_ATOMS: atom_id res chain seq x y z
N VAL A 1 16.21 -22.03 -9.16
CA VAL A 1 14.98 -21.75 -9.96
C VAL A 1 13.66 -21.74 -9.17
N LYS A 2 13.24 -22.84 -8.49
CA LYS A 2 11.93 -22.88 -7.78
C LYS A 2 11.73 -21.75 -6.77
N ALA A 3 12.74 -21.48 -5.93
CA ALA A 3 12.70 -20.41 -4.93
C ALA A 3 12.58 -19.00 -5.56
N ILE A 4 13.34 -18.74 -6.63
CA ILE A 4 13.26 -17.49 -7.41
C ILE A 4 11.84 -17.25 -7.92
N ARG A 5 11.20 -18.29 -8.50
CA ARG A 5 9.82 -18.18 -8.99
C ARG A 5 8.82 -17.85 -7.88
N ILE A 6 8.96 -18.49 -6.72
CA ILE A 6 8.09 -18.26 -5.56
C ILE A 6 8.26 -16.82 -5.06
N LYS A 7 9.50 -16.37 -4.83
CA LYS A 7 9.81 -15.04 -4.31
C LYS A 7 9.40 -13.94 -5.30
N THR A 8 9.62 -14.14 -6.59
CA THR A 8 9.12 -13.24 -7.65
C THR A 8 7.59 -13.14 -7.62
N GLY A 9 6.89 -14.27 -7.42
CA GLY A 9 5.44 -14.30 -7.26
C GLY A 9 4.96 -13.51 -6.04
N SER A 10 5.66 -13.63 -4.91
CA SER A 10 5.37 -12.83 -3.71
C SER A 10 5.57 -11.34 -3.95
N LEU A 11 6.69 -10.94 -4.57
CA LEU A 11 6.98 -9.55 -4.89
C LEU A 11 5.91 -8.95 -5.82
N ARG A 12 5.47 -9.71 -6.83
CA ARG A 12 4.39 -9.29 -7.73
C ARG A 12 3.05 -9.06 -7.00
N ARG A 13 2.72 -9.88 -6.00
CA ARG A 13 1.51 -9.70 -5.19
C ARG A 13 1.59 -8.42 -4.36
N LEU A 14 2.71 -8.20 -3.68
CA LEU A 14 2.94 -6.99 -2.88
C LEU A 14 2.82 -5.71 -3.74
N PHE A 15 3.34 -5.73 -4.97
CA PHE A 15 3.17 -4.61 -5.91
C PHE A 15 1.71 -4.34 -6.27
N LYS A 16 0.89 -5.37 -6.45
CA LYS A 16 -0.54 -5.21 -6.73
C LYS A 16 -1.29 -4.67 -5.51
N GLU A 17 -0.98 -5.19 -4.32
CA GLU A 17 -1.52 -4.67 -3.06
C GLU A 17 -1.19 -3.19 -2.89
N ARG A 18 0.04 -2.77 -3.21
CA ARG A 18 0.43 -1.36 -3.16
C ARG A 18 -0.42 -0.47 -4.06
N ALA A 19 -0.70 -0.93 -5.28
CA ALA A 19 -1.51 -0.16 -6.23
C ALA A 19 -2.93 0.04 -5.69
N MET A 20 -3.53 -1.01 -5.13
CA MET A 20 -4.85 -0.95 -4.47
C MET A 20 -4.85 0.05 -3.30
N TYR A 21 -3.88 -0.02 -2.38
CA TYR A 21 -3.81 0.93 -1.27
C TYR A 21 -3.58 2.37 -1.73
N ALA A 22 -2.80 2.59 -2.80
CA ALA A 22 -2.61 3.92 -3.37
C ALA A 22 -3.91 4.48 -3.97
N GLU A 23 -4.72 3.64 -4.63
CA GLU A 23 -6.05 4.01 -5.12
C GLU A 23 -7.00 4.35 -3.96
N GLU A 24 -6.98 3.59 -2.87
CA GLU A 24 -7.78 3.86 -1.66
C GLU A 24 -7.42 5.20 -1.02
N VAL A 25 -6.12 5.51 -0.88
CA VAL A 25 -5.65 6.81 -0.37
C VAL A 25 -6.13 7.94 -1.28
N THR A 26 -5.94 7.81 -2.60
CA THR A 26 -6.37 8.83 -3.57
C THR A 26 -7.89 9.07 -3.50
N SER A 27 -8.67 7.99 -3.41
CA SER A 27 -10.13 8.06 -3.27
C SER A 27 -10.54 8.70 -1.94
N GLY A 28 -9.87 8.34 -0.85
CA GLY A 28 -10.10 8.91 0.48
C GLY A 28 -9.79 10.40 0.55
N GLU A 29 -8.67 10.85 -0.04
CA GLU A 29 -8.31 12.27 -0.16
C GLU A 29 -9.39 13.05 -0.92
N ALA A 30 -9.85 12.51 -2.06
CA ALA A 30 -10.92 13.12 -2.86
C ALA A 30 -12.23 13.22 -2.06
N LYS A 31 -12.56 12.20 -1.26
CA LYS A 31 -13.76 12.17 -0.42
C LYS A 31 -13.68 13.21 0.70
N VAL A 32 -12.57 13.28 1.44
CA VAL A 32 -12.36 14.31 2.49
C VAL A 32 -12.47 15.71 1.89
N ALA A 33 -11.83 15.94 0.73
CA ALA A 33 -11.90 17.22 0.04
C ALA A 33 -13.33 17.57 -0.42
N ALA A 34 -14.12 16.59 -0.85
CA ALA A 34 -15.54 16.78 -1.17
C ALA A 34 -16.36 17.14 0.07
N MET A 35 -16.22 16.39 1.17
CA MET A 35 -16.94 16.65 2.42
C MET A 35 -16.65 18.05 2.97
N LYS A 36 -15.39 18.51 2.89
CA LYS A 36 -15.00 19.89 3.26
C LYS A 36 -15.66 20.95 2.37
N ARG A 37 -15.75 20.70 1.06
CA ARG A 37 -16.43 21.63 0.12
C ARG A 37 -17.94 21.70 0.35
N GLU A 38 -18.54 20.58 0.74
CA GLU A 38 -19.96 20.44 0.99
C GLU A 38 -20.38 20.93 2.39
N ASN A 39 -19.42 21.37 3.22
CA ASN A 39 -19.62 21.74 4.63
C ASN A 39 -20.36 20.64 5.42
N VAL A 40 -19.96 19.39 5.20
CA VAL A 40 -20.38 18.26 6.04
C VAL A 40 -19.92 18.49 7.48
N ASP A 41 -20.61 17.88 8.45
CA ASP A 41 -20.28 17.98 9.87
C ASP A 41 -18.80 17.64 10.17
N ASP A 42 -18.18 18.40 11.07
CA ASP A 42 -16.77 18.26 11.42
C ASP A 42 -16.44 16.88 12.01
N GLY A 43 -17.38 16.27 12.73
CA GLY A 43 -17.24 14.92 13.28
C GLY A 43 -17.13 13.87 12.18
N ASP A 44 -17.99 13.96 11.18
CA ASP A 44 -17.99 13.08 10.02
C ASP A 44 -16.72 13.27 9.16
N ILE A 45 -16.27 14.51 8.97
CA ILE A 45 -15.01 14.82 8.28
C ILE A 45 -13.83 14.18 9.02
N LYS A 46 -13.77 14.35 10.35
CA LYS A 46 -12.69 13.81 11.17
C LYS A 46 -12.69 12.27 11.17
N GLN A 47 -13.86 11.65 11.18
CA GLN A 47 -13.96 10.20 11.03
C GLN A 47 -13.39 9.76 9.68
N GLN A 48 -13.73 10.45 8.59
CA GLN A 48 -13.22 10.12 7.27
C GLN A 48 -11.70 10.36 7.14
N GLU A 49 -11.15 11.38 7.81
CA GLU A 49 -9.71 11.61 7.89
C GLU A 49 -8.98 10.47 8.62
N ASN A 50 -9.55 9.95 9.71
CA ASN A 50 -8.97 8.79 10.40
C ASN A 50 -8.93 7.54 9.49
N VAL A 51 -10.00 7.28 8.73
CA VAL A 51 -10.03 6.17 7.75
C VAL A 51 -8.97 6.36 6.65
N LEU A 52 -8.77 7.59 6.20
CA LEU A 52 -7.71 7.91 5.24
C LEU A 52 -6.32 7.68 5.83
N GLU A 53 -6.10 8.07 7.08
CA GLU A 53 -4.84 7.82 7.79
C GLU A 53 -4.54 6.32 7.93
N GLU A 54 -5.54 5.51 8.28
CA GLU A 54 -5.42 4.04 8.31
C GLU A 54 -5.00 3.47 6.94
N SER A 55 -5.62 3.96 5.87
CA SER A 55 -5.28 3.56 4.50
C SER A 55 -3.85 3.97 4.12
N ALA A 56 -3.41 5.17 4.53
CA ALA A 56 -2.06 5.66 4.30
C ALA A 56 -1.00 4.84 5.07
N MET A 57 -1.31 4.41 6.29
CA MET A 57 -0.45 3.50 7.07
C MET A 57 -0.27 2.16 6.36
N MET A 58 -1.30 1.64 5.69
CA MET A 58 -1.19 0.40 4.90
C MET A 58 -0.22 0.53 3.71
N VAL A 59 -0.18 1.70 3.05
CA VAL A 59 0.81 1.97 1.99
C VAL A 59 2.24 1.91 2.54
N GLN A 60 2.47 2.44 3.75
CA GLN A 60 3.77 2.42 4.40
C GLN A 60 4.21 1.01 4.82
N ASP A 61 3.32 0.22 5.45
CA ASP A 61 3.60 -1.18 5.77
C ASP A 61 3.94 -2.00 4.52
N ASN A 62 3.14 -1.85 3.47
CA ASN A 62 3.36 -2.55 2.21
C ASN A 62 4.72 -2.17 1.59
N ALA A 63 5.13 -0.90 1.65
CA ALA A 63 6.42 -0.45 1.15
C ALA A 63 7.59 -1.16 1.85
N THR A 64 7.54 -1.28 3.18
CA THR A 64 8.54 -2.03 3.97
C THR A 64 8.58 -3.49 3.55
N ARG A 65 7.41 -4.15 3.46
CA ARG A 65 7.32 -5.56 3.05
C ARG A 65 7.81 -5.80 1.63
N LEU A 66 7.58 -4.85 0.72
CA LEU A 66 8.03 -4.89 -0.66
C LEU A 66 9.56 -4.78 -0.74
N HIS A 67 10.15 -3.88 0.06
CA HIS A 67 11.60 -3.75 0.18
C HIS A 67 12.24 -5.04 0.70
N ASP A 68 11.69 -5.63 1.76
CA ASP A 68 12.19 -6.88 2.34
C ASP A 68 12.06 -8.06 1.35
N ALA A 69 10.93 -8.15 0.65
CA ALA A 69 10.71 -9.17 -0.38
C ALA A 69 11.68 -9.04 -1.56
N LEU A 70 11.99 -7.79 -1.96
CA LEU A 70 12.98 -7.50 -3.01
C LEU A 70 14.38 -7.91 -2.56
N GLY A 71 14.81 -7.49 -1.37
CA GLY A 71 16.12 -7.88 -0.82
C GLY A 71 16.27 -9.40 -0.71
N SER A 72 15.22 -10.08 -0.24
CA SER A 72 15.21 -11.54 -0.17
C SER A 72 15.33 -12.21 -1.54
N LEU A 73 14.70 -11.64 -2.58
CA LEU A 73 14.83 -12.14 -3.96
C LEU A 73 16.23 -11.89 -4.51
N GLN A 74 16.81 -10.71 -4.29
CA GLN A 74 18.16 -10.35 -4.73
C GLN A 74 19.20 -11.33 -4.18
N VAL A 75 19.21 -11.54 -2.86
CA VAL A 75 20.09 -12.52 -2.21
C VAL A 75 19.91 -13.92 -2.82
N THR A 76 18.67 -14.33 -3.10
CA THR A 76 18.39 -15.65 -3.70
C THR A 76 18.94 -15.78 -5.12
N VAL A 77 18.96 -14.69 -5.89
CA VAL A 77 19.50 -14.67 -7.26
C VAL A 77 21.02 -14.61 -7.25
N GLU A 78 21.63 -13.84 -6.34
CA GLU A 78 23.09 -13.76 -6.21
C GLU A 78 23.74 -15.10 -5.87
N HIS A 79 23.06 -15.94 -5.08
CA HIS A 79 23.54 -17.26 -4.69
C HIS A 79 23.03 -18.38 -5.62
N PHE A 80 22.49 -18.02 -6.79
CA PHE A 80 21.99 -19.00 -7.76
C PHE A 80 23.12 -19.39 -8.73
N GLU A 81 23.73 -20.55 -8.47
CA GLU A 81 24.67 -21.23 -9.39
C GLU A 81 23.96 -21.90 -10.58
#